data_AF-A0A2V2Q422-F1
#
_entry.id   AF-A0A2V2Q422-F1
#
_cell.length_a   1.000
_cell.length_b   1.000
_cell.length_c   1.000
_cell.angle_alpha   90.00
_cell.angle_beta   90.00
_cell.angle_gamma   90.00
#
_symmetry.space_group_name_H-M   'P 1'
#
loop_
_entity.id
_entity.type
_entity.pdbx_description
1 polymer ?
#
loop_
_entity_poly.entity_id
_entity_poly.type
_entity_poly.pdbx_seq_one_letter_code
_entity_poly.pdbx_strand_id
1 'polypeptide(L)'
;DGRPPPGPAHGPAAGPPRLSESRIDAAHMGERLGLYVIIVLGEGVIQIIGAASERDDWDGPLAATGLGAFGLLAGICTLSLLYGTNGIPHLRRGALAPRLAMLLHAVMTGFLVALATALGSAITHVDDVLPRGQHWLLCGAVAGYFAAGLVAALPLADRSDRAWLLGWALPCLAVSLALAPLGERLPAWATIWILVALVCWQILYDPGRAGKPQSGRHWRGRIRRTARVA
;
A
#
# COMPACT_ATOMS: atom_id res chain seq x y z
N ASP A 1 -75.39 -11.62 -33.08
CA ASP A 1 -74.49 -11.40 -31.93
C ASP A 1 -73.30 -12.34 -31.94
N GLY A 2 -72.20 -11.92 -32.58
CA GLY A 2 -70.96 -12.70 -32.65
C GLY A 2 -69.86 -12.04 -31.82
N ARG A 3 -69.85 -12.27 -30.50
CA ARG A 3 -68.71 -11.85 -29.65
C ARG A 3 -67.60 -12.90 -29.74
N PRO A 4 -66.34 -12.52 -30.04
CA PRO A 4 -65.22 -13.45 -30.00
C PRO A 4 -64.94 -13.88 -28.55
N PRO A 5 -64.40 -15.10 -28.34
CA PRO A 5 -64.11 -15.62 -27.01
C PRO A 5 -63.03 -14.77 -26.31
N PRO A 6 -63.10 -14.63 -24.98
CA PRO A 6 -62.11 -13.88 -24.22
C PRO A 6 -60.71 -14.51 -24.39
N GLY A 7 -59.72 -13.67 -24.70
CA GLY A 7 -58.33 -14.08 -24.85
C GLY A 7 -57.72 -14.59 -23.53
N PRO A 8 -56.61 -15.34 -23.59
CA PRO A 8 -55.99 -15.95 -22.42
C PRO A 8 -55.57 -14.88 -21.39
N ALA A 9 -55.82 -15.18 -20.11
CA ALA A 9 -55.46 -14.33 -18.99
C ALA A 9 -53.96 -14.00 -19.05
N HIS A 10 -53.63 -12.71 -18.96
CA HIS A 10 -52.25 -12.25 -18.85
C HIS A 10 -51.62 -12.92 -17.62
N GLY A 11 -50.58 -13.72 -17.85
CA GLY A 11 -49.82 -14.35 -16.76
C GLY A 11 -49.29 -13.28 -15.80
N PRO A 12 -49.03 -13.66 -14.53
CA PRO A 12 -48.58 -12.71 -13.52
C PRO A 12 -47.36 -11.95 -14.03
N ALA A 13 -47.49 -10.62 -14.09
CA ALA A 13 -46.42 -9.72 -14.50
C ALA A 13 -45.15 -10.10 -13.73
N ALA A 14 -44.07 -10.41 -14.47
CA ALA A 14 -42.78 -10.69 -13.87
C ALA A 14 -42.44 -9.52 -12.94
N GLY A 15 -42.36 -9.82 -11.64
CA GLY A 15 -42.06 -8.81 -10.63
C GLY A 15 -40.75 -8.08 -10.98
N PRO A 16 -40.62 -6.81 -10.59
CA PRO A 16 -39.44 -6.01 -10.94
C PRO A 16 -38.15 -6.76 -10.57
N PRO A 17 -37.13 -6.75 -11.44
CA PRO A 17 -35.90 -7.49 -11.20
C PRO A 17 -35.32 -7.06 -9.86
N ARG A 18 -35.20 -8.02 -8.93
CA ARG A 18 -34.57 -7.77 -7.64
C ARG A 18 -33.10 -7.49 -7.91
N LEU A 19 -32.71 -6.23 -7.76
CA LEU A 19 -31.30 -5.82 -7.74
C LEU A 19 -30.63 -6.53 -6.56
N SER A 20 -29.96 -7.64 -6.86
CA SER A 20 -29.07 -8.30 -5.92
C SER A 20 -27.75 -7.55 -5.98
N GLU A 21 -27.30 -7.01 -4.85
CA GLU A 21 -25.99 -6.38 -4.74
C GLU A 21 -24.94 -7.33 -5.34
N SER A 22 -24.26 -6.89 -6.40
CA SER A 22 -23.13 -7.65 -6.93
C SER A 22 -22.09 -7.69 -5.81
N ARG A 23 -21.87 -8.89 -5.25
CA ARG A 23 -20.84 -9.06 -4.23
C ARG A 23 -19.52 -8.70 -4.89
N ILE A 24 -18.91 -7.62 -4.42
CA ILE A 24 -17.58 -7.22 -4.84
C ILE A 24 -16.65 -8.39 -4.54
N ASP A 25 -16.10 -9.01 -5.59
CA ASP A 25 -15.07 -10.02 -5.44
C ASP A 25 -13.80 -9.34 -4.92
N ALA A 26 -13.60 -9.42 -3.61
CA ALA A 26 -12.47 -8.80 -2.95
C ALA A 26 -11.13 -9.36 -3.44
N ALA A 27 -11.09 -10.59 -3.99
CA ALA A 27 -9.87 -11.16 -4.55
C ALA A 27 -9.51 -10.47 -5.87
N HIS A 28 -10.46 -10.37 -6.79
CA HIS A 28 -10.25 -9.70 -8.07
C HIS A 28 -10.02 -8.18 -7.90
N MET A 29 -10.70 -7.54 -6.94
CA MET A 29 -10.45 -6.15 -6.59
C MET A 29 -9.01 -5.95 -6.08
N GLY A 30 -8.54 -6.82 -5.18
CA GLY A 30 -7.17 -6.75 -4.65
C GLY A 30 -6.09 -6.89 -5.72
N GLU A 31 -6.30 -7.78 -6.71
CA GLU A 31 -5.41 -7.94 -7.86
C GLU A 31 -5.27 -6.65 -8.68
N ARG A 32 -6.40 -6.03 -9.04
CA ARG A 32 -6.41 -4.78 -9.82
C ARG A 32 -5.81 -3.61 -9.05
N LEU A 33 -6.08 -3.51 -7.75
CA LEU A 33 -5.47 -2.49 -6.89
C LEU A 33 -3.96 -2.68 -6.78
N GLY A 34 -3.48 -3.92 -6.66
CA GLY A 34 -2.04 -4.21 -6.68
C GLY A 34 -1.38 -3.79 -7.99
N LEU A 35 -2.00 -4.11 -9.14
CA LEU A 35 -1.52 -3.68 -10.46
C LEU A 35 -1.46 -2.15 -10.58
N TYR A 36 -2.44 -1.43 -10.06
CA TYR A 36 -2.44 0.03 -10.08
C TYR A 36 -1.23 0.62 -9.34
N VAL A 37 -0.89 0.09 -8.17
CA VAL A 37 0.29 0.53 -7.39
C VAL A 37 1.59 0.24 -8.14
N ILE A 38 1.70 -0.92 -8.80
CA ILE A 38 2.89 -1.25 -9.62
C ILE A 38 3.04 -0.25 -10.78
N ILE A 39 1.95 0.12 -11.45
CA ILE A 39 1.96 1.11 -12.54
C ILE A 39 2.43 2.48 -12.02
N VAL A 40 1.88 2.94 -10.90
CA VAL A 40 2.29 4.23 -10.28
C VAL A 40 3.75 4.22 -9.87
N LEU A 41 4.23 3.09 -9.36
CA LEU A 41 5.64 2.94 -9.01
C LEU A 41 6.53 2.97 -10.26
N GLY A 42 6.11 2.28 -11.33
CA GLY A 42 6.79 2.28 -12.62
C GLY A 42 6.89 3.69 -13.22
N GLU A 43 5.82 4.48 -13.13
CA GLU A 43 5.82 5.89 -13.53
C GLU A 43 6.85 6.70 -12.73
N GLY A 44 6.94 6.48 -11.41
CA GLY A 44 7.97 7.13 -10.59
C GLY A 44 9.40 6.76 -11.02
N VAL A 45 9.65 5.51 -11.42
CA VAL A 45 10.95 5.09 -11.97
C VAL A 45 11.24 5.79 -13.30
N ILE A 46 10.23 5.91 -14.18
CA ILE A 46 10.39 6.63 -15.46
C ILE A 46 10.72 8.10 -15.22
N GLN A 47 10.07 8.77 -14.26
CA GLN A 47 10.38 10.16 -13.89
C GLN A 47 11.82 10.32 -13.38
N ILE A 48 12.30 9.38 -12.57
CA ILE A 48 13.70 9.35 -12.09
C ILE A 48 14.67 9.22 -13.26
N ILE A 49 14.43 8.27 -14.17
CA ILE A 49 15.29 8.03 -15.33
C ILE A 49 15.27 9.24 -16.27
N GLY A 50 14.10 9.81 -16.51
CA GLY A 50 13.92 11.02 -17.32
C GLY A 50 14.72 12.19 -16.76
N ALA A 51 14.54 12.51 -15.47
CA ALA A 51 15.27 13.57 -14.79
C ALA A 51 16.80 13.34 -14.78
N ALA A 52 17.25 12.09 -14.66
CA ALA A 52 18.67 11.77 -14.72
C ALA A 52 19.24 11.90 -16.14
N SER A 53 18.45 11.58 -17.17
CA SER A 53 18.88 11.62 -18.57
C SER A 53 19.02 13.04 -19.13
N GLU A 54 18.41 14.03 -18.47
CA GLU A 54 18.54 15.45 -18.82
C GLU A 54 19.88 16.07 -18.37
N ARG A 55 20.67 15.35 -17.55
CA ARG A 55 21.99 15.84 -17.09
C ARG A 55 23.11 15.34 -17.99
N ASP A 56 23.98 16.26 -18.38
CA ASP A 56 25.16 15.97 -19.20
C ASP A 56 26.31 15.35 -18.38
N ASP A 57 26.39 15.68 -17.08
CA ASP A 57 27.46 15.23 -16.18
C ASP A 57 26.98 14.09 -15.27
N TRP A 58 27.59 12.90 -15.43
CA TRP A 58 27.33 11.73 -14.60
C TRP A 58 28.26 11.71 -13.39
N ASP A 59 27.90 12.47 -12.36
CA ASP A 59 28.67 12.55 -11.12
C ASP A 59 28.25 11.48 -10.09
N GLY A 60 29.12 11.26 -9.09
CA GLY A 60 28.87 10.32 -7.99
C GLY A 60 27.60 10.65 -7.18
N PRO A 61 27.33 11.92 -6.84
CA PRO A 61 26.09 12.33 -6.18
C PRO A 61 24.81 12.00 -6.97
N LEU A 62 24.80 12.16 -8.29
CA LEU A 62 23.67 11.81 -9.15
C LEU A 62 23.43 10.31 -9.13
N ALA A 63 24.49 9.52 -9.27
CA ALA A 63 24.41 8.06 -9.16
C ALA A 63 23.88 7.63 -7.79
N ALA A 64 24.35 8.24 -6.70
CA ALA A 64 23.90 7.95 -5.34
C ALA A 64 22.42 8.35 -5.10
N THR A 65 22.00 9.51 -5.64
CA THR A 65 20.63 10.01 -5.55
C THR A 65 19.67 9.13 -6.35
N GLY A 66 20.01 8.81 -7.60
CA GLY A 66 19.23 7.93 -8.46
C GLY A 66 19.10 6.52 -7.90
N LEU A 67 20.21 5.93 -7.41
CA LEU A 67 20.19 4.61 -6.79
C LEU A 67 19.39 4.61 -5.48
N GLY A 68 19.51 5.66 -4.67
CA GLY A 68 18.72 5.83 -3.46
C GLY A 68 17.22 5.98 -3.76
N ALA A 69 16.85 6.78 -4.77
CA ALA A 69 15.46 6.99 -5.18
C ALA A 69 14.84 5.68 -5.72
N PHE A 70 15.56 4.96 -6.56
CA PHE A 70 15.17 3.64 -7.04
C PHE A 70 15.03 2.64 -5.89
N GLY A 71 16.03 2.60 -4.99
CA GLY A 71 16.01 1.74 -3.81
C GLY A 71 14.83 2.03 -2.88
N LEU A 72 14.45 3.30 -2.73
CA LEU A 72 13.30 3.71 -1.94
C LEU A 72 11.99 3.22 -2.58
N LEU A 73 11.81 3.42 -3.89
CA LEU A 73 10.65 2.91 -4.64
C LEU A 73 10.58 1.38 -4.57
N ALA A 74 11.70 0.69 -4.78
CA ALA A 74 11.79 -0.77 -4.68
C ALA A 74 11.50 -1.28 -3.26
N GLY A 75 11.98 -0.58 -2.24
CA GLY A 75 11.70 -0.89 -0.84
C GLY A 75 10.22 -0.73 -0.51
N ILE A 76 9.59 0.33 -1.01
CA ILE A 76 8.13 0.55 -0.86
C ILE A 76 7.32 -0.48 -1.65
N CYS A 77 7.78 -0.87 -2.83
CA CYS A 77 7.22 -1.99 -3.59
C CYS A 77 7.27 -3.27 -2.75
N THR A 78 8.43 -3.55 -2.18
CA THR A 78 8.69 -4.73 -1.36
C THR A 78 7.79 -4.73 -0.11
N LEU A 79 7.65 -3.60 0.58
CA LEU A 79 6.70 -3.44 1.69
C LEU A 79 5.26 -3.69 1.24
N SER A 80 4.88 -3.17 0.07
CA SER A 80 3.55 -3.34 -0.51
C SER A 80 3.27 -4.80 -0.90
N LEU A 81 4.29 -5.57 -1.30
CA LEU A 81 4.19 -7.00 -1.63
C LEU A 81 4.23 -7.89 -0.38
N LEU A 82 5.17 -7.66 0.53
CA LEU A 82 5.38 -8.48 1.73
C LEU A 82 4.24 -8.35 2.74
N TYR A 83 3.71 -7.14 2.92
CA TYR A 83 2.65 -6.89 3.89
C TYR A 83 1.29 -6.61 3.22
N GLY A 84 1.17 -6.88 1.92
CA GLY A 84 0.03 -6.55 1.08
C GLY A 84 -1.14 -7.51 1.15
N THR A 85 -2.07 -7.26 2.06
CA THR A 85 -3.49 -7.51 1.80
C THR A 85 -4.15 -6.15 1.64
N ASN A 86 -4.42 -5.76 0.39
CA ASN A 86 -4.84 -4.41 -0.03
C ASN A 86 -3.80 -3.29 0.20
N GLY A 87 -2.49 -3.61 0.24
CA GLY A 87 -1.42 -2.60 0.35
C GLY A 87 -1.26 -1.97 1.75
N ILE A 88 -1.74 -2.65 2.79
CA ILE A 88 -1.72 -2.16 4.18
C ILE A 88 -1.05 -3.20 5.06
N PRO A 89 0.00 -2.84 5.83
CA PRO A 89 0.66 -3.79 6.70
C PRO A 89 -0.31 -4.44 7.70
N HIS A 90 -0.32 -5.78 7.74
CA HIS A 90 -1.03 -6.61 8.73
C HIS A 90 -2.56 -6.63 8.64
N LEU A 91 -3.18 -6.18 7.54
CA LEU A 91 -4.63 -6.20 7.43
C LEU A 91 -5.18 -7.61 7.12
N ARG A 92 -5.81 -8.30 8.09
CA ARG A 92 -6.46 -9.60 7.81
C ARG A 92 -7.48 -9.46 6.66
N ARG A 93 -7.47 -10.42 5.72
CA ARG A 93 -8.48 -10.53 4.64
C ARG A 93 -9.88 -10.38 5.23
N GLY A 94 -10.65 -9.41 4.74
CA GLY A 94 -12.04 -9.16 5.15
C GLY A 94 -12.24 -8.27 6.39
N ALA A 95 -11.18 -7.67 6.93
CA ALA A 95 -11.29 -6.86 8.16
C ALA A 95 -11.70 -5.39 7.93
N LEU A 96 -11.61 -4.86 6.70
CA LEU A 96 -12.10 -3.52 6.34
C LEU A 96 -13.28 -3.61 5.36
N ALA A 97 -14.25 -2.72 5.54
CA ALA A 97 -15.31 -2.52 4.56
C ALA A 97 -14.70 -2.11 3.19
N PRO A 98 -15.19 -2.62 2.05
CA PRO A 98 -14.61 -2.35 0.73
C PRO A 98 -14.41 -0.86 0.42
N ARG A 99 -15.32 0.01 0.87
CA ARG A 99 -15.23 1.47 0.69
C ARG A 99 -14.00 2.07 1.38
N LEU A 100 -13.72 1.62 2.60
CA LEU A 100 -12.57 2.11 3.37
C LEU A 100 -11.25 1.58 2.80
N ALA A 101 -11.25 0.35 2.29
CA ALA A 101 -10.11 -0.20 1.56
C ALA A 101 -9.79 0.61 0.29
N MET A 102 -10.81 1.00 -0.49
CA MET A 102 -10.61 1.85 -1.67
C MET A 102 -10.14 3.27 -1.30
N LEU A 103 -10.73 3.89 -0.27
CA LEU A 103 -10.31 5.21 0.20
C LEU A 103 -8.84 5.18 0.62
N LEU A 104 -8.47 4.19 1.44
CA LEU A 104 -7.11 4.05 1.93
C LEU A 104 -6.13 3.76 0.80
N HIS A 105 -6.53 2.94 -0.17
CA HIS A 105 -5.75 2.74 -1.38
C HIS A 105 -5.51 4.05 -2.14
N ALA A 106 -6.56 4.85 -2.37
CA ALA A 106 -6.42 6.13 -3.04
C ALA A 106 -5.48 7.09 -2.28
N VAL A 107 -5.60 7.16 -0.95
CA VAL A 107 -4.72 7.97 -0.09
C VAL A 107 -3.27 7.51 -0.18
N MET A 108 -3.03 6.20 -0.03
CA MET A 108 -1.68 5.62 -0.11
C MET A 108 -1.05 5.85 -1.47
N THR A 109 -1.81 5.66 -2.55
CA THR A 109 -1.33 5.92 -3.91
C THR A 109 -1.07 7.41 -4.14
N GLY A 110 -1.86 8.31 -3.56
CA GLY A 110 -1.57 9.75 -3.57
C GLY A 110 -0.22 10.09 -2.94
N PHE A 111 0.13 9.45 -1.81
CA PHE A 111 1.44 9.61 -1.20
C PHE A 111 2.57 9.01 -2.06
N LEU A 112 2.34 7.89 -2.73
CA LEU A 112 3.31 7.32 -3.68
C LEU A 112 3.59 8.25 -4.86
N VAL A 113 2.55 8.86 -5.42
CA VAL A 113 2.69 9.85 -6.50
C VAL A 113 3.47 11.07 -5.99
N ALA A 114 3.09 11.62 -4.83
CA ALA A 114 3.79 12.75 -4.23
C ALA A 114 5.28 12.44 -3.97
N LEU A 115 5.59 11.22 -3.51
CA LEU A 115 6.95 10.74 -3.33
C LEU A 115 7.71 10.66 -4.65
N ALA A 116 7.12 10.04 -5.68
CA ALA A 116 7.71 9.93 -7.01
C ALA A 116 8.03 11.31 -7.60
N THR A 117 7.10 12.25 -7.51
CA THR A 117 7.30 13.64 -7.96
C THR A 117 8.44 14.32 -7.19
N ALA A 118 8.48 14.17 -5.86
CA ALA A 118 9.54 14.75 -5.05
C ALA A 118 10.92 14.14 -5.37
N LEU A 119 10.99 12.83 -5.65
CA LEU A 119 12.23 12.14 -6.05
C LEU A 119 12.72 12.60 -7.43
N GLY A 120 11.83 12.73 -8.41
CA GLY A 120 12.19 13.27 -9.73
C GLY A 120 12.78 14.68 -9.61
N SER A 121 12.19 15.53 -8.76
CA SER A 121 12.74 16.87 -8.50
C SER A 121 14.04 16.87 -7.69
N ALA A 122 14.30 15.83 -6.89
CA ALA A 122 15.56 15.71 -6.15
C ALA A 122 16.74 15.36 -7.07
N ILE A 123 16.49 14.67 -8.18
CA ILE A 123 17.49 14.33 -9.19
C ILE A 123 17.89 15.54 -10.01
N THR A 124 17.01 16.53 -10.16
CA THR A 124 17.36 17.80 -10.83
C THR A 124 18.14 18.77 -9.94
N HIS A 125 18.18 18.55 -8.61
CA HIS A 125 18.83 19.42 -7.62
C HIS A 125 19.80 18.63 -6.72
N VAL A 126 20.64 17.79 -7.32
CA VAL A 126 21.52 16.85 -6.59
C VAL A 126 22.59 17.56 -5.75
N ASP A 127 23.17 18.62 -6.32
CA ASP A 127 24.30 19.36 -5.75
C ASP A 127 23.87 20.49 -4.81
N ASP A 128 22.61 20.90 -4.94
CA ASP A 128 22.02 21.96 -4.15
C ASP A 128 21.19 21.41 -2.99
N VAL A 129 20.99 22.28 -2.01
CA VAL A 129 20.03 22.05 -0.94
C VAL A 129 18.64 21.98 -1.56
N LEU A 130 17.92 20.89 -1.28
CA LEU A 130 16.61 20.67 -1.88
C LEU A 130 15.67 21.84 -1.51
N PRO A 131 14.95 22.44 -2.48
CA PRO A 131 14.05 23.54 -2.17
C PRO A 131 13.07 23.12 -1.07
N ARG A 132 12.84 24.02 -0.10
CA ARG A 132 12.07 23.72 1.12
C ARG A 132 10.73 23.02 0.81
N GLY A 133 10.04 23.46 -0.23
CA GLY A 133 8.78 22.86 -0.69
C GLY A 133 8.93 21.37 -1.05
N GLN A 134 9.90 21.01 -1.88
CA GLN A 134 10.18 19.63 -2.25
C GLN A 134 10.64 18.77 -1.08
N HIS A 135 11.43 19.32 -0.15
CA HIS A 135 11.87 18.54 1.01
C HIS A 135 10.72 18.22 1.96
N TRP A 136 9.81 19.17 2.17
CA TRP A 136 8.56 18.93 2.89
C TRP A 136 7.65 17.96 2.16
N LEU A 137 7.59 18.01 0.84
CA LEU A 137 6.82 17.06 0.03
C LEU A 137 7.39 15.64 0.16
N LEU A 138 8.71 15.47 0.05
CA LEU A 138 9.40 14.19 0.18
C LEU A 138 9.17 13.57 1.56
N CYS A 139 9.50 14.33 2.62
CA CYS A 139 9.35 13.89 4.01
C CYS A 139 7.87 13.65 4.36
N GLY A 140 6.99 14.55 3.91
CA GLY A 140 5.56 14.47 4.14
C GLY A 140 4.90 13.28 3.43
N ALA A 141 5.35 12.95 2.22
CA ALA A 141 4.85 11.79 1.48
C ALA A 141 5.22 10.48 2.19
N VAL A 142 6.47 10.34 2.64
CA VAL A 142 6.91 9.15 3.40
C VAL A 142 6.19 9.07 4.75
N ALA A 143 6.14 10.17 5.50
CA ALA A 143 5.43 10.23 6.77
C ALA A 143 3.94 9.91 6.62
N GLY A 144 3.30 10.46 5.59
CA GLY A 144 1.89 10.24 5.25
C GLY A 144 1.60 8.79 4.89
N TYR A 145 2.46 8.17 4.09
CA TYR A 145 2.37 6.75 3.75
C TYR A 145 2.40 5.87 5.02
N PHE A 146 3.36 6.11 5.92
CA PHE A 146 3.44 5.37 7.18
C PHE A 146 2.29 5.68 8.15
N ALA A 147 1.87 6.95 8.24
CA ALA A 147 0.74 7.37 9.07
C ALA A 147 -0.57 6.70 8.62
N ALA A 148 -0.83 6.67 7.32
CA ALA A 148 -2.00 6.01 6.75
C ALA A 148 -1.98 4.50 7.00
N GLY A 149 -0.81 3.86 6.87
CA GLY A 149 -0.62 2.46 7.27
C GLY A 149 -0.90 2.22 8.76
N LEU A 150 -0.42 3.09 9.64
CA LEU A 150 -0.62 2.99 11.09
C LEU A 150 -2.09 3.21 11.49
N VAL A 151 -2.74 4.23 10.94
CA VAL A 151 -4.18 4.52 11.17
C VAL A 151 -5.05 3.35 10.73
N ALA A 152 -4.66 2.65 9.66
CA ALA A 152 -5.35 1.47 9.20
C ALA A 152 -5.11 0.22 10.07
N ALA A 153 -3.89 0.04 10.59
CA ALA A 153 -3.52 -1.13 11.36
C ALA A 153 -3.92 -1.06 12.85
N LEU A 154 -3.85 0.12 13.49
CA LEU A 154 -4.09 0.31 14.92
C LEU A 154 -5.48 -0.16 15.41
N PRO A 155 -6.60 0.13 14.71
CA PRO A 155 -7.93 -0.28 15.17
C PRO A 155 -8.13 -1.80 15.10
N LEU A 156 -7.39 -2.48 14.23
CA LEU A 156 -7.47 -3.93 14.01
C LEU A 156 -6.48 -4.73 14.87
N ALA A 157 -5.51 -4.06 15.49
CA ALA A 157 -4.45 -4.71 16.26
C ALA A 157 -4.86 -5.02 17.70
N ASP A 158 -4.53 -6.23 18.15
CA ASP A 158 -4.61 -6.66 19.54
C ASP A 158 -3.66 -5.83 20.42
N ARG A 159 -3.98 -5.68 21.72
CA ARG A 159 -3.19 -4.84 22.65
C ARG A 159 -1.71 -5.23 22.73
N SER A 160 -1.39 -6.52 22.60
CA SER A 160 -0.01 -7.01 22.59
C SER A 160 0.76 -6.62 21.33
N ASP A 161 0.08 -6.51 20.19
CA ASP A 161 0.71 -6.23 18.90
C ASP A 161 0.80 -4.72 18.63
N ARG A 162 0.04 -3.89 19.35
CA ARG A 162 0.09 -2.43 19.21
C ARG A 162 1.45 -1.83 19.56
N ALA A 163 2.08 -2.28 20.65
CA ALA A 163 3.40 -1.78 21.02
C ALA A 163 4.46 -2.14 19.96
N TRP A 164 4.31 -3.32 19.34
CA TRP A 164 5.16 -3.75 18.25
C TRP A 164 4.92 -2.93 16.97
N LEU A 165 3.66 -2.71 16.58
CA LEU A 165 3.29 -1.86 15.43
C LEU A 165 3.76 -0.41 15.61
N LEU A 166 3.70 0.11 16.83
CA LEU A 166 4.26 1.41 17.16
C LEU A 166 5.79 1.39 17.03
N GLY A 167 6.49 0.38 17.56
CA GLY A 167 7.94 0.25 17.37
C GLY A 167 8.37 0.12 15.90
N TRP A 168 7.51 -0.46 15.07
CA TRP A 168 7.68 -0.55 13.62
C TRP A 168 7.45 0.82 12.94
N ALA A 169 6.26 1.42 13.04
CA ALA A 169 5.91 2.64 12.29
C ALA A 169 6.42 3.96 12.88
N LEU A 170 6.51 4.06 14.21
CA LEU A 170 6.79 5.31 14.92
C LEU A 170 8.19 5.88 14.60
N PRO A 171 9.27 5.08 14.51
CA PRO A 171 10.58 5.62 14.13
C PRO A 171 10.56 6.22 12.73
N CYS A 172 9.94 5.55 11.76
CA CYS A 172 9.85 6.06 10.39
C CYS A 172 9.06 7.38 10.32
N LEU A 173 7.95 7.46 11.06
CA LEU A 173 7.14 8.66 11.11
C LEU A 173 7.87 9.81 11.82
N ALA A 174 8.46 9.54 13.00
CA ALA A 174 9.19 10.53 13.78
C ALA A 174 10.41 11.08 13.03
N VAL A 175 11.22 10.20 12.41
CA VAL A 175 12.42 10.61 11.68
C VAL A 175 12.04 11.37 10.40
N SER A 176 11.01 10.93 9.67
CA SER A 176 10.55 11.65 8.47
C SER A 176 10.05 13.07 8.81
N LEU A 177 9.26 13.23 9.88
CA LEU A 177 8.83 14.55 10.34
C LEU A 177 9.99 15.41 10.87
N ALA A 178 10.95 14.80 11.56
CA ALA A 178 12.12 15.52 12.08
C ALA A 178 13.06 15.98 10.96
N LEU A 179 13.12 15.25 9.84
CA LEU A 179 13.90 15.62 8.67
C LEU A 179 13.29 16.81 7.90
N ALA A 180 11.96 16.96 7.89
CA ALA A 180 11.29 18.04 7.17
C ALA A 180 11.87 19.46 7.45
N PRO A 181 12.06 19.90 8.71
CA PRO A 181 12.67 21.21 9.01
C PRO A 181 14.20 21.27 8.79
N LEU A 182 14.88 20.13 8.69
CA LEU A 182 16.34 20.06 8.48
C LEU A 182 16.74 20.18 7.00
N GLY A 183 15.76 20.29 6.09
CA GLY A 183 15.98 20.29 4.64
C GLY A 183 16.89 21.35 4.09
N GLU A 184 16.97 22.50 4.76
CA GLU A 184 17.83 23.59 4.33
C GLU A 184 19.33 23.34 4.65
N ARG A 185 19.64 22.24 5.35
CA ARG A 185 21.00 21.92 5.84
C ARG A 185 21.57 20.61 5.31
N LEU A 186 20.74 19.79 4.66
CA LEU A 186 21.14 18.47 4.20
C LEU A 186 21.06 18.40 2.67
N PRO A 187 22.07 17.82 2.00
CA PRO A 187 22.02 17.59 0.57
C PRO A 187 20.98 16.49 0.25
N ALA A 188 20.38 16.57 -0.95
CA ALA A 188 19.27 15.70 -1.35
C ALA A 188 19.58 14.20 -1.23
N TRP A 189 20.80 13.79 -1.60
CA TRP A 189 21.26 12.40 -1.50
C TRP A 189 21.23 11.89 -0.05
N ALA A 190 21.64 12.71 0.92
CA ALA A 190 21.71 12.30 2.32
C ALA A 190 20.30 12.03 2.87
N THR A 191 19.34 12.90 2.57
CA THR A 191 17.93 12.69 2.95
C THR A 191 17.41 11.40 2.35
N ILE A 192 17.61 11.16 1.05
CA ILE A 192 17.13 9.95 0.38
C ILE A 192 17.72 8.70 1.03
N TRP A 193 19.03 8.67 1.32
CA TRP A 193 19.66 7.52 1.97
C TRP A 193 19.17 7.30 3.40
N ILE A 194 18.84 8.35 4.14
CA ILE A 194 18.19 8.20 5.46
C ILE A 194 16.81 7.57 5.30
N LEU A 195 16.02 7.99 4.30
CA LEU A 195 14.71 7.40 4.03
C LEU A 195 14.81 5.94 3.57
N VAL A 196 15.82 5.61 2.76
CA VAL A 196 16.13 4.22 2.37
C VAL A 196 16.48 3.40 3.60
N ALA A 197 17.34 3.90 4.49
CA ALA A 197 17.70 3.22 5.73
C ALA A 197 16.48 2.96 6.63
N LEU A 198 15.53 3.90 6.70
CA LEU A 198 14.26 3.72 7.40
C LEU A 198 13.40 2.61 6.78
N VAL A 199 13.31 2.54 5.45
CA VAL A 199 12.58 1.46 4.77
C VAL A 199 13.28 0.12 4.97
N CYS A 200 14.61 0.06 4.88
CA CYS A 200 15.38 -1.14 5.18
C CYS A 200 15.19 -1.58 6.64
N TRP A 201 15.19 -0.65 7.58
CA TRP A 201 14.85 -0.92 8.98
C TRP A 201 13.48 -1.60 9.09
N GLN A 202 12.45 -1.10 8.40
CA GLN A 202 11.12 -1.71 8.42
C GLN A 202 11.09 -3.15 7.89
N ILE A 203 11.86 -3.42 6.84
CA ILE A 203 11.96 -4.75 6.24
C ILE A 203 12.72 -5.70 7.17
N LEU A 204 13.79 -5.22 7.80
CA LEU A 204 14.66 -6.00 8.69
C LEU A 204 14.11 -6.16 10.11
N TYR A 205 13.19 -5.29 10.54
CA TYR A 205 12.59 -5.36 11.87
C TYR A 205 11.78 -6.64 12.08
N ASP A 206 11.34 -7.33 11.01
CA ASP A 206 10.73 -8.66 11.15
C ASP A 206 10.81 -9.59 9.92
N PRO A 207 11.97 -10.22 9.66
CA PRO A 207 12.06 -11.38 8.76
C PRO A 207 11.45 -12.67 9.34
N GLY A 208 11.11 -12.69 10.64
CA GLY A 208 10.79 -13.92 11.39
C GLY A 208 9.31 -14.32 11.42
N ARG A 209 8.37 -13.40 11.16
CA ARG A 209 6.93 -13.71 11.05
C ARG A 209 6.45 -13.93 9.62
N ALA A 210 7.17 -13.44 8.61
CA ALA A 210 6.88 -13.67 7.20
C ALA A 210 7.05 -15.14 6.76
N GLY A 211 7.76 -15.96 7.55
CA GLY A 211 8.14 -17.33 7.21
C GLY A 211 7.50 -18.45 8.02
N LYS A 212 6.48 -18.20 8.85
CA LYS A 212 5.74 -19.30 9.51
C LYS A 212 4.52 -19.67 8.66
N PRO A 213 4.53 -20.83 7.96
CA PRO A 213 3.29 -21.40 7.48
C PRO A 213 2.39 -21.53 8.70
N GLN A 214 1.15 -21.06 8.59
CA GLN A 214 0.13 -21.30 9.59
C GLN A 214 -0.14 -22.83 9.60
N SER A 215 0.71 -23.58 10.31
CA SER A 215 0.58 -25.03 10.44
C SER A 215 -0.76 -25.28 11.11
N GLY A 216 -1.58 -26.07 10.43
CA GLY A 216 -3.01 -26.26 10.68
C GLY A 216 -3.34 -26.33 12.17
N ARG A 217 -4.22 -25.41 12.59
CA ARG A 217 -4.89 -25.49 13.87
C ARG A 217 -5.75 -26.76 13.84
N HIS A 218 -5.17 -27.80 14.42
CA HIS A 218 -5.67 -29.15 14.68
C HIS A 218 -7.20 -29.22 14.77
N TRP A 219 -7.87 -29.57 13.66
CA TRP A 219 -9.27 -30.00 13.67
C TRP A 219 -9.29 -31.40 14.30
N ARG A 220 -9.42 -31.46 15.64
CA ARG A 220 -9.76 -32.69 16.35
C ARG A 220 -11.24 -33.00 16.07
N GLY A 221 -11.50 -33.53 14.87
CA GLY A 221 -12.75 -34.18 14.51
C GLY A 221 -12.97 -35.37 15.44
N ARG A 222 -13.91 -35.23 16.37
CA ARG A 222 -14.40 -36.30 17.24
C ARG A 222 -15.26 -37.24 16.39
N ILE A 223 -14.64 -38.19 15.70
CA ILE A 223 -15.35 -39.29 15.04
C ILE A 223 -15.87 -40.23 16.13
N ARG A 224 -17.14 -40.03 16.53
CA ARG A 224 -17.90 -41.06 17.25
C ARG A 224 -18.17 -42.20 16.26
N ARG A 225 -17.47 -43.32 16.44
CA ARG A 225 -17.87 -44.61 15.88
C ARG A 225 -19.22 -44.99 16.50
N THR A 226 -20.29 -44.88 15.73
CA THR A 226 -21.48 -45.70 15.93
C THR A 226 -21.53 -46.69 14.77
N ALA A 227 -20.98 -47.87 15.02
CA ALA A 227 -21.25 -49.06 14.23
C ALA A 227 -21.57 -50.18 15.22
N ARG A 228 -22.84 -50.54 15.27
CA ARG A 228 -23.30 -51.93 15.16
C ARG A 228 -24.81 -51.93 14.95
N VAL A 229 -25.17 -52.29 13.73
CA VAL A 229 -26.42 -52.96 13.41
C VAL A 229 -26.22 -54.43 13.77
N ALA A 230 -27.10 -54.95 14.62
CA ALA A 230 -27.64 -56.30 14.58
C ALA A 230 -28.95 -56.25 15.38
#